data_AF-A0A7V3J9P7-F1
#
_entry.id   AF-A0A7V3J9P7-F1
#
_cell.length_a   1.000
_cell.length_b   1.000
_cell.length_c   1.000
_cell.angle_alpha   90.00
_cell.angle_beta   90.00
_cell.angle_gamma   90.00
#
_symmetry.space_group_name_H-M   'P 1'
#
loop_
_entity.id
_entity.type
_entity.pdbx_description
1 polymer ?
#
loop_
_entity_poly.entity_id
_entity_poly.type
_entity_poly.pdbx_seq_one_letter_code
_entity_poly.pdbx_strand_id
1 'polypeptide(L)'
;MEKKRLVLALMVVLVAFILTVSVSYADVSIPQPEWFKGDTWTWIRIRNRNTSNPIKRTVAGFKKIDGIDTYEVLSGATTLYYTKSLGHISTVDKNGQLIYVNKPAMEYFKWPLQPGKKWHERISWKSLTDSNTIDHYSEVVGMETVKVPAGEFEAVKILRTAGAWRYTYWYSPEVKNYVKWITENPEGTKTDELFDYKLGGSVENFIIKEPVVWPPQPKAGEYWWIIFKFASPTELMQLESEMTYEDSGQLVTRKMEGLDFTKTQQKFEGKSSGTVIYRLRFSSPGKRNFRIWVVDKNDKKSNMLDVTVEVN
;
A
#
# COMPACT_ATOMS: atom_id res chain seq x y z
N MET A 1 -47.45 33.16 -24.79
CA MET A 1 -47.03 33.23 -23.37
C MET A 1 -46.46 31.91 -22.83
N GLU A 2 -46.70 30.76 -23.49
CA GLU A 2 -46.30 29.44 -22.98
C GLU A 2 -44.82 29.06 -23.18
N LYS A 3 -44.16 29.50 -24.25
CA LYS A 3 -42.74 29.15 -24.50
C LYS A 3 -41.75 29.71 -23.46
N LYS A 4 -42.11 30.80 -22.76
CA LYS A 4 -41.26 31.39 -21.70
C LYS A 4 -41.34 30.63 -20.37
N ARG A 5 -42.40 29.84 -20.14
CA ARG A 5 -42.55 29.02 -18.91
C ARG A 5 -41.79 27.70 -19.00
N LEU A 6 -41.61 27.15 -20.21
CA LEU A 6 -40.88 25.89 -20.42
C LEU A 6 -39.35 26.05 -20.30
N VAL A 7 -38.79 27.19 -20.73
CA VAL A 7 -37.35 27.47 -20.62
C VAL A 7 -36.93 27.75 -19.18
N LEU A 8 -37.82 28.33 -18.37
CA LEU A 8 -37.55 28.60 -16.95
C LEU A 8 -37.61 27.30 -16.11
N ALA A 9 -38.51 26.37 -16.44
CA ALA A 9 -38.60 25.07 -15.76
C ALA A 9 -37.37 24.18 -16.06
N LEU A 10 -36.80 24.26 -17.27
CA LEU A 10 -35.60 23.49 -17.64
C LEU A 10 -34.31 24.02 -16.99
N MET A 11 -34.20 25.34 -16.74
CA MET A 11 -33.06 25.91 -16.02
C MET A 11 -33.07 25.57 -14.52
N VAL A 12 -34.24 25.42 -13.89
CA VAL A 12 -34.32 25.04 -12.46
C VAL A 12 -33.93 23.58 -12.23
N VAL A 13 -34.17 22.69 -13.20
CA VAL A 13 -33.72 21.28 -13.11
C VAL A 13 -32.23 21.13 -13.41
N LEU A 14 -31.64 22.00 -14.24
CA LEU A 14 -30.20 21.97 -14.54
C LEU A 14 -29.32 22.54 -13.40
N VAL A 15 -29.86 23.44 -12.58
CA VAL A 15 -29.14 23.99 -11.40
C VAL A 15 -29.24 23.06 -10.18
N ALA A 16 -30.23 22.17 -10.13
CA ALA A 16 -30.41 21.23 -9.02
C ALA A 16 -29.51 19.97 -9.07
N PHE A 17 -28.78 19.74 -10.17
CA PHE A 17 -27.95 18.53 -10.38
C PHE A 17 -26.44 18.79 -10.34
N ILE A 18 -26.01 19.87 -9.69
CA ILE A 18 -24.62 20.07 -9.26
C ILE A 18 -24.61 20.32 -7.75
N LEU A 19 -25.28 19.43 -6.99
CA LEU A 19 -24.88 19.19 -5.61
C LEU A 19 -23.62 18.33 -5.68
N THR A 20 -22.47 18.98 -5.90
CA THR A 20 -21.20 18.34 -5.58
C THR A 20 -21.25 17.98 -4.11
N VAL A 21 -21.36 16.70 -3.81
CA VAL A 21 -21.13 16.18 -2.48
C VAL A 21 -19.69 16.53 -2.15
N SER A 22 -19.47 17.65 -1.47
CA SER A 22 -18.19 17.94 -0.85
C SER A 22 -18.02 16.90 0.25
N VAL A 23 -17.37 15.79 -0.08
CA VAL A 23 -16.91 14.84 0.94
C VAL A 23 -15.99 15.64 1.86
N SER A 24 -16.44 15.86 3.10
CA SER A 24 -15.62 16.53 4.11
C SER A 24 -14.49 15.57 4.49
N TYR A 25 -13.30 15.80 3.94
CA TYR A 25 -12.12 15.01 4.25
C TYR A 25 -11.46 15.42 5.58
N ALA A 26 -12.10 16.25 6.40
CA ALA A 26 -11.51 16.80 7.63
C ALA A 26 -11.05 15.71 8.63
N ASP A 27 -11.64 14.52 8.58
CA ASP A 27 -11.35 13.43 9.51
C ASP A 27 -10.40 12.34 8.93
N VAL A 28 -9.88 12.50 7.71
CA VAL A 28 -8.98 11.50 7.13
C VAL A 28 -7.62 11.54 7.80
N SER A 29 -7.23 10.41 8.41
CA SER A 29 -5.94 10.21 9.06
C SER A 29 -5.23 9.01 8.45
N ILE A 30 -4.26 9.26 7.57
CA ILE A 30 -3.48 8.20 6.93
C ILE A 30 -2.33 7.77 7.86
N PRO A 31 -2.30 6.52 8.36
CA PRO A 31 -1.23 6.06 9.24
C PRO A 31 0.08 5.90 8.47
N GLN A 32 1.18 5.75 9.21
CA GLN A 32 2.47 5.41 8.62
C GLN A 32 2.39 4.07 7.87
N PRO A 33 2.84 4.01 6.60
CA PRO A 33 2.91 2.75 5.88
C PRO A 33 4.07 1.90 6.40
N GLU A 34 3.97 0.60 6.15
CA GLU A 34 5.11 -0.30 6.25
C GLU A 34 5.54 -0.74 4.85
N TRP A 35 6.81 -0.51 4.54
CA TRP A 35 7.46 -1.03 3.34
C TRP A 35 7.99 -2.44 3.56
N PHE A 36 7.78 -3.30 2.57
CA PHE A 36 8.24 -4.69 2.55
C PHE A 36 9.37 -4.86 1.54
N LYS A 37 10.25 -5.82 1.80
CA LYS A 37 11.24 -6.25 0.81
C LYS A 37 10.51 -6.67 -0.47
N GLY A 38 10.97 -6.16 -1.60
CA GLY A 38 10.34 -6.39 -2.90
C GLY A 38 9.29 -5.36 -3.29
N ASP A 39 8.91 -4.42 -2.41
CA ASP A 39 8.15 -3.25 -2.85
C ASP A 39 8.97 -2.49 -3.91
N THR A 40 8.33 -2.15 -5.03
CA THR A 40 8.92 -1.42 -6.15
C THR A 40 8.00 -0.33 -6.64
N TRP A 41 8.62 0.77 -7.06
CA TRP A 41 7.96 1.89 -7.69
C TRP A 41 8.83 2.41 -8.81
N THR A 42 8.22 2.70 -9.95
CA THR A 42 8.89 3.26 -11.11
C THR A 42 8.23 4.59 -11.43
N TRP A 43 9.00 5.67 -11.46
CA TRP A 43 8.51 6.99 -11.85
C TRP A 43 9.11 7.42 -13.17
N ILE A 44 8.32 8.11 -13.97
CA ILE A 44 8.81 8.90 -15.09
C ILE A 44 9.03 10.33 -14.61
N ARG A 45 10.14 10.93 -15.03
CA ARG A 45 10.47 12.31 -14.72
C ARG A 45 10.33 13.19 -15.96
N ILE A 46 9.65 14.31 -15.77
CA ILE A 46 9.34 15.32 -16.79
C ILE A 46 10.01 16.63 -16.36
N ARG A 47 10.88 17.18 -17.21
CA ARG A 47 11.53 18.49 -17.01
C ARG A 47 11.39 19.31 -18.29
N ASN A 48 10.83 20.51 -18.20
CA ASN A 48 10.64 21.41 -19.36
C ASN A 48 10.02 20.69 -20.59
N ARG A 49 9.02 19.84 -20.35
CA ARG A 49 8.34 18.97 -21.35
C ARG A 49 9.16 17.81 -21.92
N ASN A 50 10.39 17.62 -21.48
CA ASN A 50 11.19 16.45 -21.83
C ASN A 50 11.04 15.35 -20.78
N THR A 51 10.75 14.15 -21.27
CA THR A 51 10.60 12.95 -20.44
C THR A 51 11.93 12.21 -20.36
N SER A 52 12.41 11.90 -19.16
CA SER A 52 13.62 11.10 -18.95
C SER A 52 13.32 9.60 -18.86
N ASN A 53 14.37 8.79 -18.86
CA ASN A 53 14.26 7.38 -18.54
C ASN A 53 13.58 7.17 -17.17
N PRO A 54 12.73 6.14 -17.03
CA PRO A 54 12.09 5.84 -15.76
C PRO A 54 13.10 5.52 -14.65
N ILE A 55 12.79 5.97 -13.44
CA ILE A 55 13.58 5.72 -12.23
C ILE A 55 12.83 4.68 -11.42
N LYS A 56 13.40 3.47 -11.32
CA LYS A 56 12.88 2.40 -10.46
C LYS A 56 13.55 2.43 -9.09
N ARG A 57 12.75 2.30 -8.04
CA ARG A 57 13.19 2.01 -6.69
C ARG A 57 12.67 0.67 -6.23
N THR A 58 13.50 -0.06 -5.48
CA THR A 58 13.15 -1.36 -4.89
C THR A 58 13.62 -1.42 -3.45
N VAL A 59 12.75 -1.81 -2.54
CA VAL A 59 13.14 -2.11 -1.16
C VAL A 59 13.89 -3.44 -1.16
N ALA A 60 15.21 -3.40 -0.99
CA ALA A 60 16.05 -4.60 -0.99
C ALA A 60 16.06 -5.32 0.36
N GLY A 61 15.83 -4.58 1.44
CA GLY A 61 15.81 -5.13 2.79
C GLY A 61 15.88 -4.06 3.86
N PHE A 62 16.45 -4.45 5.00
CA PHE A 62 16.56 -3.61 6.18
C PHE A 62 17.99 -3.66 6.69
N LYS A 63 18.48 -2.51 7.17
CA LYS A 63 19.85 -2.38 7.67
C LYS A 63 19.87 -1.43 8.87
N LYS A 64 20.75 -1.68 9.83
CA LYS A 64 21.04 -0.68 10.88
C LYS A 64 22.13 0.27 10.38
N ILE A 65 21.83 1.57 10.42
CA ILE A 65 22.81 2.64 10.17
C ILE A 65 22.90 3.47 11.44
N ASP A 66 24.09 3.55 12.03
CA ASP A 66 24.33 4.25 13.31
C ASP A 66 23.33 3.85 14.42
N GLY A 67 23.00 2.55 14.48
CA GLY A 67 22.05 1.98 15.45
C GLY A 67 20.56 2.13 15.09
N ILE A 68 20.22 2.91 14.06
CA ILE A 68 18.85 3.17 13.61
C ILE A 68 18.43 2.10 12.60
N ASP A 69 17.26 1.48 12.79
CA ASP A 69 16.69 0.57 11.78
C ASP A 69 16.22 1.34 10.54
N THR A 70 16.71 0.94 9.37
CA THR A 70 16.45 1.61 8.10
C THR A 70 15.94 0.66 7.04
N TYR A 71 15.16 1.20 6.10
CA TYR A 71 14.90 0.57 4.80
C TYR A 71 16.10 0.82 3.88
N GLU A 72 16.58 -0.25 3.24
CA GLU A 72 17.57 -0.18 2.17
C GLU A 72 16.84 -0.20 0.83
N VAL A 73 16.97 0.88 0.05
CA VAL A 73 16.23 1.09 -1.20
C VAL A 73 17.20 1.28 -2.36
N LEU A 74 17.19 0.35 -3.30
CA LEU A 74 17.99 0.43 -4.52
C LEU A 74 17.35 1.40 -5.50
N SER A 75 18.17 2.23 -6.16
CA SER A 75 17.74 3.21 -7.17
C SER A 75 18.85 3.36 -8.22
N GLY A 76 18.78 2.58 -9.30
CA GLY A 76 19.84 2.53 -10.31
C GLY A 76 21.17 2.09 -9.70
N ALA A 77 22.22 2.91 -9.87
CA ALA A 77 23.55 2.66 -9.31
C ALA A 77 23.76 3.21 -7.88
N THR A 78 22.68 3.54 -7.18
CA THR A 78 22.72 4.10 -5.83
C THR A 78 21.81 3.34 -4.88
N THR A 79 22.15 3.40 -3.60
CA THR A 79 21.32 2.88 -2.51
C THR A 79 20.94 4.03 -1.58
N LEU A 80 19.65 4.16 -1.31
CA LEU A 80 19.09 5.15 -0.40
C LEU A 80 18.69 4.45 0.91
N TYR A 81 18.97 5.10 2.03
CA TYR A 81 18.58 4.63 3.35
C TYR A 81 17.50 5.54 3.95
N TYR A 82 16.41 4.92 4.38
CA TYR A 82 15.28 5.63 5.00
C TYR A 82 15.05 5.11 6.42
N THR A 83 14.71 5.98 7.37
CA THR A 83 14.21 5.55 8.69
C THR A 83 12.92 4.75 8.53
N LYS A 84 12.49 4.05 9.60
CA LYS A 84 11.16 3.42 9.64
C LYS A 84 10.02 4.42 9.46
N SER A 85 10.19 5.70 9.85
CA SER A 85 9.24 6.79 9.59
C SER A 85 9.27 7.34 8.16
N LEU A 86 10.06 6.73 7.27
CA LEU A 86 10.30 7.16 5.89
C LEU A 86 11.06 8.49 5.74
N GLY A 87 11.86 8.86 6.74
CA GLY A 87 12.82 9.95 6.64
C GLY A 87 14.08 9.54 5.89
N HIS A 88 14.49 10.29 4.86
CA HIS A 88 15.69 9.98 4.08
C HIS A 88 16.95 10.36 4.86
N ILE A 89 17.79 9.37 5.15
CA ILE A 89 19.03 9.52 5.92
C ILE A 89 20.20 9.79 5.00
N SER A 90 20.45 8.90 4.03
CA SER A 90 21.64 8.98 3.20
C SER A 90 21.46 8.29 1.86
N THR A 91 22.36 8.61 0.94
CA THR A 91 22.51 7.96 -0.36
C THR A 91 23.97 7.58 -0.54
N VAL A 92 24.22 6.35 -0.95
CA VAL A 92 25.55 5.84 -1.30
C VAL A 92 25.59 5.36 -2.74
N ASP A 93 26.78 5.36 -3.35
CA ASP A 93 26.99 4.77 -4.67
C ASP A 93 27.01 3.23 -4.60
N LYS A 94 27.22 2.58 -5.76
CA LYS A 94 27.33 1.11 -5.88
C LYS A 94 28.47 0.49 -5.07
N ASN A 95 29.47 1.28 -4.69
CA ASN A 95 30.62 0.84 -3.90
C ASN A 95 30.43 1.15 -2.40
N GLY A 96 29.30 1.73 -2.01
CA GLY A 96 29.03 2.15 -0.63
C GLY A 96 29.65 3.51 -0.25
N GLN A 97 30.23 4.25 -1.21
CA GLN A 97 30.74 5.59 -0.95
C GLN A 97 29.59 6.57 -0.75
N LEU A 98 29.69 7.39 0.31
CA LEU A 98 28.69 8.38 0.64
C LEU A 98 28.58 9.45 -0.46
N ILE A 99 27.38 9.58 -1.03
CA ILE A 99 27.05 10.66 -1.97
C ILE A 99 26.41 11.83 -1.21
N TYR A 100 25.52 11.50 -0.27
CA TYR A 100 24.65 12.47 0.40
C TYR A 100 24.18 11.97 1.77
N VAL A 101 24.10 12.84 2.76
CA VAL A 101 23.55 12.56 4.09
C VAL A 101 22.76 13.75 4.64
N ASN A 102 21.65 13.46 5.32
CA ASN A 102 20.82 14.40 6.06
C ASN A 102 21.02 14.22 7.57
N LYS A 103 21.06 15.34 8.30
CA LYS A 103 21.01 15.38 9.77
C LYS A 103 20.05 16.48 10.24
N PRO A 104 18.95 16.14 10.95
CA PRO A 104 18.39 14.79 11.12
C PRO A 104 17.93 14.19 9.78
N ALA A 105 17.40 12.96 9.80
CA ALA A 105 16.79 12.37 8.60
C ALA A 105 15.70 13.30 8.05
N MET A 106 15.65 13.49 6.73
CA MET A 106 14.67 14.39 6.12
C MET A 106 13.32 13.67 5.99
N GLU A 107 12.35 14.02 6.83
CA GLU A 107 11.01 13.43 6.77
C GLU A 107 10.18 14.13 5.70
N TYR A 108 9.92 13.45 4.58
CA TYR A 108 9.00 13.96 3.56
C TYR A 108 7.55 13.99 4.05
N PHE A 109 7.24 13.14 5.03
CA PHE A 109 5.91 12.93 5.61
C PHE A 109 6.01 12.85 7.13
N LYS A 110 5.17 13.59 7.87
CA LYS A 110 4.99 13.42 9.32
C LYS A 110 3.71 12.64 9.58
N TRP A 111 3.84 11.36 9.89
CA TRP A 111 2.69 10.48 10.16
C TRP A 111 2.00 10.80 11.50
N PRO A 112 0.69 10.53 11.64
CA PRO A 112 -0.24 10.29 10.54
C PRO A 112 -0.43 11.55 9.67
N LEU A 113 -0.75 11.37 8.39
CA LEU A 113 -1.10 12.49 7.50
C LEU A 113 -2.57 12.83 7.68
N GLN A 114 -2.81 14.04 8.19
CA GLN A 114 -4.14 14.57 8.48
C GLN A 114 -4.26 15.97 7.87
N PRO A 115 -5.35 16.32 7.16
CA PRO A 115 -5.57 17.66 6.62
C PRO A 115 -5.35 18.75 7.67
N GLY A 116 -4.65 19.82 7.28
CA GLY A 116 -4.27 20.92 8.17
C GLY A 116 -3.03 20.65 9.04
N LYS A 117 -2.47 19.43 9.06
CA LYS A 117 -1.23 19.14 9.80
C LYS A 117 -0.06 19.89 9.16
N LYS A 118 0.68 20.63 9.98
CA LYS A 118 1.87 21.39 9.58
C LYS A 118 3.09 20.95 10.38
N TRP A 119 4.26 21.02 9.78
CA TRP A 119 5.52 20.81 10.48
C TRP A 119 6.65 21.64 9.89
N HIS A 120 7.65 21.89 10.73
CA HIS A 120 8.89 22.57 10.39
C HIS A 120 10.07 21.67 10.77
N GLU A 121 11.07 21.63 9.89
CA GLU A 121 12.31 20.90 10.11
C GLU A 121 13.49 21.72 9.63
N ARG A 122 14.54 21.82 10.45
CA ARG A 122 15.83 22.35 10.04
C ARG A 122 16.74 21.17 9.69
N ILE A 123 17.06 21.00 8.41
CA ILE A 123 17.87 19.88 7.93
C ILE A 123 19.22 20.39 7.47
N SER A 124 20.29 19.84 8.05
CA SER A 124 21.64 19.97 7.52
C SER A 124 21.92 18.82 6.57
N TRP A 125 22.24 19.12 5.32
CA TRP A 125 22.67 18.12 4.36
C TRP A 125 24.15 18.28 4.03
N LYS A 126 24.81 17.16 3.77
CA LYS A 126 26.21 17.11 3.35
C LYS A 126 26.35 16.18 2.16
N SER A 127 26.99 16.66 1.10
CA SER A 127 27.46 15.87 -0.03
C SER A 127 28.99 15.75 0.00
N LEU A 128 29.58 15.17 -1.04
CA LEU A 128 31.04 15.10 -1.18
C LEU A 128 31.70 16.47 -1.29
N THR A 129 31.00 17.48 -1.81
CA THR A 129 31.57 18.78 -2.18
C THR A 129 30.95 19.96 -1.45
N ASP A 130 29.82 19.76 -0.78
CA ASP A 130 29.04 20.85 -0.21
C ASP A 130 28.32 20.43 1.08
N SER A 131 28.00 21.40 1.91
CA SER A 131 27.12 21.22 3.06
C SER A 131 26.32 22.47 3.30
N ASN A 132 25.03 22.32 3.54
CA ASN A 132 24.16 23.45 3.80
C ASN A 132 23.09 23.07 4.82
N THR A 133 22.49 24.07 5.46
CA THR A 133 21.37 23.90 6.38
C THR A 133 20.19 24.71 5.87
N ILE A 134 19.04 24.06 5.76
CA ILE A 134 17.83 24.69 5.23
C ILE A 134 16.62 24.33 6.09
N ASP A 135 15.77 25.34 6.30
CA ASP A 135 14.48 25.16 6.94
C ASP A 135 13.44 24.70 5.91
N HIS A 136 12.72 23.64 6.26
CA HIS A 136 11.58 23.13 5.51
C HIS A 136 10.29 23.39 6.27
N TYR A 137 9.28 23.89 5.58
CA TYR A 137 7.93 24.05 6.12
C TYR A 137 6.97 23.26 5.27
N SER A 138 6.16 22.41 5.89
CA SER A 138 5.24 21.52 5.19
C SER A 138 3.82 21.59 5.76
N GLU A 139 2.84 21.30 4.91
CA GLU A 139 1.42 21.28 5.23
C GLU A 139 0.70 20.16 4.45
N VAL A 140 -0.10 19.35 5.15
CA VAL A 140 -1.08 18.46 4.52
C VAL A 140 -2.30 19.27 4.14
N VAL A 141 -2.61 19.33 2.85
CA VAL A 141 -3.75 20.11 2.34
C VAL A 141 -5.05 19.31 2.43
N GLY A 142 -5.03 18.07 1.94
CA GLY A 142 -6.25 17.26 1.82
C GLY A 142 -6.07 16.08 0.88
N MET A 143 -7.14 15.30 0.72
CA MET A 143 -7.22 14.24 -0.28
C MET A 143 -7.70 14.80 -1.62
N GLU A 144 -7.11 14.34 -2.72
CA GLU A 144 -7.63 14.54 -4.06
C GLU A 144 -7.31 13.35 -4.95
N THR A 145 -8.14 13.15 -5.97
CA THR A 145 -7.91 12.12 -6.99
C THR A 145 -6.84 12.59 -7.97
N VAL A 146 -5.82 11.76 -8.21
CA VAL A 146 -4.66 12.08 -9.06
C VAL A 146 -4.52 11.07 -10.17
N LYS A 147 -4.48 11.55 -11.41
CA LYS A 147 -4.22 10.74 -12.62
C LYS A 147 -2.74 10.81 -13.00
N VAL A 148 -2.13 9.64 -13.17
CA VAL A 148 -0.74 9.43 -13.59
C VAL A 148 -0.67 8.23 -14.55
N PRO A 149 0.47 7.96 -15.22
CA PRO A 149 0.53 6.82 -16.15
C PRO A 149 0.20 5.45 -15.53
N ALA A 150 0.48 5.25 -14.24
CA ALA A 150 0.14 4.02 -13.53
C ALA A 150 -1.36 3.85 -13.21
N GLY A 151 -2.18 4.88 -13.40
CA GLY A 151 -3.62 4.85 -13.09
C GLY A 151 -4.13 6.11 -12.39
N GLU A 152 -5.27 5.96 -11.72
CA GLU A 152 -5.95 7.00 -10.97
C GLU A 152 -5.97 6.61 -9.48
N PHE A 153 -5.52 7.51 -8.61
CA PHE A 153 -5.30 7.22 -7.20
C PHE A 153 -5.90 8.30 -6.31
N GLU A 154 -6.53 7.88 -5.21
CA GLU A 154 -6.80 8.76 -4.07
C GLU A 154 -5.50 9.07 -3.34
N ALA A 155 -5.13 10.34 -3.26
CA ALA A 155 -3.85 10.76 -2.69
C ALA A 155 -3.95 11.99 -1.78
N VAL A 156 -3.19 11.98 -0.70
CA VAL A 156 -2.98 13.13 0.18
C VAL A 156 -2.02 14.10 -0.49
N LYS A 157 -2.46 15.32 -0.72
CA LYS A 157 -1.64 16.42 -1.18
C LYS A 157 -0.88 17.06 -0.01
N ILE A 158 0.43 17.18 -0.16
CA ILE A 158 1.31 17.87 0.78
C ILE A 158 2.07 18.98 0.04
N LEU A 159 2.07 20.18 0.63
CA LEU A 159 2.90 21.30 0.17
C LEU A 159 4.11 21.41 1.07
N ARG A 160 5.29 21.67 0.48
CA ARG A 160 6.53 21.95 1.22
C ARG A 160 7.30 23.08 0.59
N THR A 161 7.94 23.88 1.42
CA THR A 161 8.82 24.98 0.98
C THR A 161 10.19 24.84 1.63
N ALA A 162 11.24 25.24 0.91
CA ALA A 162 12.61 25.27 1.42
C ALA A 162 13.42 26.35 0.69
N GLY A 163 13.59 27.52 1.31
CA GLY A 163 14.19 28.68 0.64
C GLY A 163 13.41 29.04 -0.65
N ALA A 164 14.10 29.04 -1.79
CA ALA A 164 13.50 29.29 -3.11
C ALA A 164 12.76 28.06 -3.71
N TRP A 165 12.85 26.89 -3.07
CA TRP A 165 12.26 25.66 -3.56
C TRP A 165 10.83 25.50 -3.07
N ARG A 166 9.96 25.00 -3.95
CA ARG A 166 8.60 24.57 -3.64
C ARG A 166 8.43 23.13 -4.09
N TYR A 167 7.78 22.34 -3.26
CA TYR A 167 7.49 20.95 -3.54
C TYR A 167 6.01 20.69 -3.30
N THR A 168 5.39 19.95 -4.21
CA THR A 168 4.06 19.39 -4.01
C THR A 168 4.13 17.89 -4.18
N TYR A 169 3.65 17.15 -3.18
CA TYR A 169 3.62 15.69 -3.17
C TYR A 169 2.17 15.21 -3.16
N TRP A 170 1.94 14.08 -3.80
CA TRP A 170 0.69 13.34 -3.70
C TRP A 170 1.00 11.95 -3.21
N TYR A 171 0.80 11.71 -1.92
CA TYR A 171 1.02 10.41 -1.30
C TYR A 171 -0.25 9.57 -1.39
N SER A 172 -0.18 8.37 -1.98
CA SER A 172 -1.31 7.43 -1.96
C SER A 172 -1.04 6.29 -0.97
N PRO A 173 -1.96 6.04 -0.01
CA PRO A 173 -1.84 4.90 0.89
C PRO A 173 -1.91 3.55 0.15
N GLU A 174 -2.61 3.49 -0.99
CA GLU A 174 -2.74 2.30 -1.84
C GLU A 174 -1.37 1.81 -2.31
N VAL A 175 -0.55 2.72 -2.84
CA VAL A 175 0.80 2.39 -3.34
C VAL A 175 1.88 2.55 -2.27
N LYS A 176 1.52 2.98 -1.05
CA LYS A 176 2.43 3.25 0.07
C LYS A 176 3.57 4.24 -0.26
N ASN A 177 3.39 5.09 -1.26
CA ASN A 177 4.39 6.04 -1.74
C ASN A 177 3.73 7.23 -2.46
N TYR A 178 4.53 8.19 -2.94
CA TYR A 178 4.00 9.27 -3.76
C TYR A 178 3.69 8.78 -5.18
N VAL A 179 2.48 9.12 -5.65
CA VAL A 179 2.07 8.89 -7.04
C VAL A 179 2.52 10.03 -7.95
N LYS A 180 2.69 11.23 -7.39
CA LYS A 180 3.16 12.42 -8.10
C LYS A 180 4.00 13.30 -7.18
N TRP A 181 5.04 13.91 -7.73
CA TRP A 181 5.87 14.89 -7.03
C TRP A 181 6.31 15.99 -8.00
N ILE A 182 5.87 17.23 -7.75
CA ILE A 182 6.33 18.43 -8.43
C ILE A 182 7.39 19.15 -7.59
N THR A 183 8.50 19.53 -8.21
CA THR A 183 9.54 20.40 -7.66
C THR A 183 9.65 21.64 -8.52
N GLU A 184 9.60 22.81 -7.90
CA GLU A 184 9.75 24.10 -8.54
C GLU A 184 10.90 24.87 -7.86
N ASN A 185 11.78 25.44 -8.67
CA ASN A 185 12.90 26.26 -8.22
C ASN A 185 13.21 27.33 -9.28
N PRO A 186 14.19 28.25 -9.06
CA PRO A 186 14.56 29.26 -10.05
C PRO A 186 15.06 28.69 -11.40
N GLU A 187 15.49 27.43 -11.44
CA GLU A 187 15.97 26.74 -12.65
C GLU A 187 14.84 26.10 -13.46
N GLY A 188 13.63 26.01 -12.89
CA GLY A 188 12.42 25.53 -13.54
C GLY A 188 11.64 24.48 -12.74
N THR A 189 10.76 23.78 -13.45
CA THR A 189 9.85 22.79 -12.87
C THR A 189 10.22 21.37 -13.30
N LYS A 190 10.18 20.46 -12.35
CA LYS A 190 10.40 19.03 -12.54
C LYS A 190 9.24 18.26 -11.91
N THR A 191 8.66 17.33 -12.65
CA THR A 191 7.57 16.48 -12.16
C THR A 191 7.99 15.02 -12.25
N ASP A 192 7.82 14.26 -11.17
CA ASP A 192 7.92 12.82 -11.15
C ASP A 192 6.48 12.25 -11.07
N GLU A 193 6.10 11.37 -11.99
CA GLU A 193 4.78 10.70 -12.03
C GLU A 193 4.95 9.18 -11.99
N LEU A 194 4.14 8.51 -11.18
CA LEU A 194 4.19 7.06 -11.03
C LEU A 194 3.80 6.40 -12.35
N PHE A 195 4.67 5.54 -12.83
CA PHE A 195 4.53 4.81 -14.07
C PHE A 195 4.18 3.35 -13.86
N ASP A 196 4.75 2.73 -12.82
CA ASP A 196 4.48 1.33 -12.47
C ASP A 196 4.80 1.10 -10.99
N TYR A 197 4.17 0.09 -10.37
CA TYR A 197 4.46 -0.31 -8.99
C TYR A 197 4.13 -1.80 -8.74
N LYS A 198 4.83 -2.40 -7.79
CA LYS A 198 4.54 -3.75 -7.23
C LYS A 198 4.80 -3.69 -5.74
N LEU A 199 3.87 -4.12 -4.90
CA LEU A 199 4.11 -4.21 -3.46
C LEU A 199 4.55 -5.63 -3.11
N GLY A 200 5.74 -5.82 -2.53
CA GLY A 200 6.27 -7.12 -2.09
C GLY A 200 5.47 -7.77 -0.97
N GLY A 201 4.55 -7.03 -0.34
CA GLY A 201 3.53 -7.56 0.57
C GLY A 201 2.39 -8.29 -0.15
N SER A 202 2.23 -8.14 -1.48
CA SER A 202 1.21 -8.87 -2.23
C SER A 202 1.66 -10.32 -2.43
N VAL A 203 1.25 -11.17 -1.48
CA VAL A 203 1.02 -12.61 -1.59
C VAL A 203 2.25 -13.53 -1.77
N GLU A 204 3.44 -13.05 -2.11
CA GLU A 204 4.63 -13.91 -2.28
C GLU A 204 5.23 -14.48 -0.97
N ASN A 205 4.77 -14.03 0.22
CA ASN A 205 5.31 -14.47 1.52
C ASN A 205 4.26 -14.99 2.51
N PHE A 206 3.20 -15.65 2.02
CA PHE A 206 2.34 -16.47 2.90
C PHE A 206 3.07 -17.77 3.26
N ILE A 207 4.07 -17.71 4.15
CA ILE A 207 4.50 -18.90 4.87
C ILE A 207 3.54 -19.05 6.05
N ILE A 208 2.47 -19.83 5.85
CA ILE A 208 1.75 -20.42 6.97
C ILE A 208 2.75 -21.37 7.62
N LYS A 209 3.37 -20.93 8.72
CA LYS A 209 4.43 -21.72 9.35
C LYS A 209 3.91 -23.09 9.80
N GLU A 210 2.66 -23.16 10.27
CA GLU A 210 1.98 -24.41 10.62
C GLU A 210 0.46 -24.20 10.51
N PRO A 211 -0.31 -25.04 9.79
CA PRO A 211 -1.76 -25.07 9.96
C PRO A 211 -2.07 -25.52 11.38
N VAL A 212 -2.71 -24.67 12.19
CA VAL A 212 -3.23 -25.10 13.49
C VAL A 212 -4.52 -25.88 13.23
N VAL A 213 -4.40 -27.20 13.32
CA VAL A 213 -5.52 -28.11 13.23
C VAL A 213 -6.11 -28.26 14.64
N TRP A 214 -7.33 -27.75 14.84
CA TRP A 214 -8.02 -27.82 16.13
C TRP A 214 -9.47 -28.29 15.95
N PRO A 215 -9.93 -29.34 16.68
CA PRO A 215 -9.17 -30.24 17.54
C PRO A 215 -8.21 -31.16 16.75
N PRO A 216 -7.17 -31.73 17.39
CA PRO A 216 -6.11 -32.45 16.69
C PRO A 216 -6.56 -33.75 15.99
N GLN A 217 -7.70 -34.35 16.37
CA GLN A 217 -8.31 -35.51 15.68
C GLN A 217 -9.84 -35.55 15.88
N PRO A 218 -10.64 -34.90 15.02
CA PRO A 218 -12.08 -35.10 14.97
C PRO A 218 -12.40 -36.46 14.35
N LYS A 219 -13.49 -37.08 14.81
CA LYS A 219 -13.94 -38.40 14.33
C LYS A 219 -14.55 -38.30 12.94
N ALA A 220 -14.64 -39.43 12.24
CA ALA A 220 -15.38 -39.52 10.97
C ALA A 220 -16.79 -38.91 11.10
N GLY A 221 -17.09 -37.91 10.26
CA GLY A 221 -18.34 -37.17 10.26
C GLY A 221 -18.33 -35.83 11.03
N GLU A 222 -17.26 -35.53 11.77
CA GLU A 222 -17.06 -34.25 12.47
C GLU A 222 -16.38 -33.18 11.58
N TYR A 223 -16.37 -31.93 12.05
CA TYR A 223 -15.90 -30.77 11.31
C TYR A 223 -14.47 -30.41 11.71
N TRP A 224 -13.67 -30.00 10.72
CA TRP A 224 -12.34 -29.42 10.96
C TRP A 224 -12.40 -27.90 10.83
N TRP A 225 -11.61 -27.22 11.66
CA TRP A 225 -11.36 -25.80 11.55
C TRP A 225 -9.95 -25.59 10.99
N ILE A 226 -9.85 -24.86 9.88
CA ILE A 226 -8.55 -24.34 9.41
C ILE A 226 -8.54 -22.85 9.72
N ILE A 227 -7.64 -22.46 10.61
CA ILE A 227 -7.49 -21.08 11.07
C ILE A 227 -6.33 -20.45 10.30
N PHE A 228 -6.64 -19.45 9.48
CA PHE A 228 -5.63 -18.60 8.84
C PHE A 228 -5.47 -17.33 9.65
N LYS A 229 -4.25 -17.06 10.10
CA LYS A 229 -3.90 -15.83 10.81
C LYS A 229 -3.31 -14.84 9.81
N PHE A 230 -3.98 -13.70 9.61
CA PHE A 230 -3.53 -12.67 8.67
C PHE A 230 -2.70 -11.60 9.39
N ALA A 231 -1.74 -11.02 8.68
CA ALA A 231 -0.85 -10.00 9.22
C ALA A 231 -1.57 -8.66 9.45
N SER A 232 -2.66 -8.36 8.71
CA SER A 232 -3.47 -7.15 8.94
C SER A 232 -4.97 -7.37 8.66
N PRO A 233 -5.89 -6.65 9.34
CA PRO A 233 -7.34 -6.77 9.11
C PRO A 233 -7.84 -6.13 7.80
N THR A 234 -7.07 -5.21 7.20
CA THR A 234 -7.55 -4.34 6.12
C THR A 234 -7.57 -5.04 4.76
N GLU A 235 -6.94 -6.20 4.64
CA GLU A 235 -6.86 -7.01 3.40
C GLU A 235 -8.00 -8.04 3.27
N LEU A 236 -8.94 -8.07 4.22
CA LEU A 236 -9.95 -9.13 4.34
C LEU A 236 -11.26 -8.92 3.58
N MET A 237 -11.50 -7.74 3.01
CA MET A 237 -12.86 -7.40 2.59
C MET A 237 -13.32 -7.97 1.24
N GLN A 238 -12.48 -8.62 0.42
CA GLN A 238 -12.90 -9.05 -0.93
C GLN A 238 -12.23 -10.33 -1.44
N LEU A 239 -12.30 -11.43 -0.67
CA LEU A 239 -11.93 -12.77 -1.15
C LEU A 239 -13.17 -13.49 -1.69
N GLU A 240 -13.18 -13.82 -2.99
CA GLU A 240 -13.98 -14.94 -3.50
C GLU A 240 -13.14 -16.20 -3.29
N SER A 241 -13.59 -17.11 -2.42
CA SER A 241 -12.89 -18.39 -2.22
C SER A 241 -13.49 -19.45 -3.14
N GLU A 242 -12.71 -19.92 -4.10
CA GLU A 242 -12.96 -21.19 -4.78
C GLU A 242 -12.08 -22.26 -4.13
N MET A 243 -12.68 -23.40 -3.80
CA MET A 243 -11.94 -24.54 -3.28
C MET A 243 -11.98 -25.67 -4.29
N THR A 244 -10.80 -26.13 -4.69
CA THR A 244 -10.64 -27.35 -5.49
C THR A 244 -10.02 -28.44 -4.61
N TYR A 245 -10.70 -29.59 -4.52
CA TYR A 245 -10.25 -30.75 -3.77
C TYR A 245 -10.46 -32.04 -4.57
N GLU A 246 -9.66 -33.06 -4.29
CA GLU A 246 -9.83 -34.38 -4.88
C GLU A 246 -10.75 -35.24 -4.00
N ASP A 247 -11.86 -35.70 -4.57
CA ASP A 247 -12.83 -36.59 -3.93
C ASP A 247 -12.96 -37.86 -4.76
N SER A 248 -12.62 -39.01 -4.18
CA SER A 248 -12.65 -40.32 -4.86
C SER A 248 -11.95 -40.35 -6.24
N GLY A 249 -10.84 -39.62 -6.41
CA GLY A 249 -10.08 -39.57 -7.66
C GLY A 249 -10.60 -38.55 -8.68
N GLN A 250 -11.57 -37.71 -8.32
CA GLN A 250 -12.06 -36.61 -9.16
C GLN A 250 -11.76 -35.26 -8.53
N LEU A 251 -11.25 -34.32 -9.34
CA LEU A 251 -11.11 -32.92 -8.94
C LEU A 251 -12.48 -32.25 -8.93
N VAL A 252 -12.92 -31.83 -7.75
CA VAL A 252 -14.17 -31.10 -7.54
C VAL A 252 -13.82 -29.66 -7.21
N THR A 253 -14.32 -28.71 -8.01
CA THR A 253 -14.22 -27.27 -7.73
C THR A 253 -15.57 -26.78 -7.24
N ARG A 254 -15.61 -26.16 -6.07
CA ARG A 254 -16.82 -25.50 -5.56
C ARG A 254 -16.55 -24.02 -5.33
N LYS A 255 -17.40 -23.20 -5.92
CA LYS A 255 -17.53 -21.79 -5.54
C LYS A 255 -18.17 -21.75 -4.16
N MET A 256 -17.49 -21.14 -3.19
CA MET A 256 -18.04 -21.04 -1.84
C MET A 256 -19.04 -19.88 -1.80
N GLU A 257 -20.25 -20.12 -2.30
CA GLU A 257 -21.34 -19.15 -2.22
C GLU A 257 -21.96 -19.17 -0.82
N GLY A 258 -22.10 -18.00 -0.19
CA GLY A 258 -22.77 -17.84 1.11
C GLY A 258 -21.87 -17.64 2.34
N LEU A 259 -20.65 -17.13 2.18
CA LEU A 259 -19.88 -16.60 3.32
C LEU A 259 -20.46 -15.25 3.76
N ASP A 260 -21.46 -15.31 4.65
CA ASP A 260 -21.85 -14.14 5.42
C ASP A 260 -20.76 -13.89 6.49
N PHE A 261 -19.89 -12.91 6.24
CA PHE A 261 -18.81 -12.51 7.15
C PHE A 261 -19.34 -11.82 8.43
N THR A 262 -20.65 -11.70 8.57
CA THR A 262 -21.29 -11.08 9.71
C THR A 262 -21.76 -12.15 10.71
N LYS A 263 -21.13 -12.15 11.89
CA LYS A 263 -21.38 -13.02 13.07
C LYS A 263 -20.70 -14.39 13.06
N THR A 264 -19.39 -14.41 13.30
CA THR A 264 -18.85 -15.05 14.52
C THR A 264 -17.51 -14.40 14.87
N GLN A 265 -17.54 -13.24 15.54
CA GLN A 265 -16.37 -12.79 16.30
C GLN A 265 -16.29 -13.66 17.55
N GLN A 266 -15.60 -14.79 17.49
CA GLN A 266 -15.11 -15.40 18.73
C GLN A 266 -13.85 -14.63 19.12
N LYS A 267 -14.00 -13.80 20.15
CA LYS A 267 -12.97 -12.93 20.70
C LYS A 267 -11.87 -13.83 21.28
N PHE A 268 -10.82 -14.11 20.52
CA PHE A 268 -9.57 -14.58 21.10
C PHE A 268 -8.97 -13.39 21.83
N GLU A 269 -9.02 -13.42 23.16
CA GLU A 269 -8.44 -12.39 24.00
C GLU A 269 -6.92 -12.34 23.77
N GLY A 270 -6.47 -11.34 23.01
CA GLY A 270 -5.05 -11.02 22.87
C GLY A 270 -4.58 -10.84 21.43
N LYS A 271 -4.55 -9.59 21.01
CA LYS A 271 -3.86 -9.02 19.84
C LYS A 271 -4.60 -9.10 18.48
N SER A 272 -4.62 -7.93 17.85
CA SER A 272 -5.28 -7.49 16.64
C SER A 272 -4.79 -8.14 15.34
N SER A 273 -5.04 -9.43 15.15
CA SER A 273 -4.87 -10.09 13.84
C SER A 273 -6.21 -10.50 13.27
N GLY A 274 -6.52 -10.04 12.04
CA GLY A 274 -7.64 -10.57 11.27
C GLY A 274 -7.46 -12.07 11.10
N THR A 275 -8.47 -12.86 11.44
CA THR A 275 -8.43 -14.31 11.38
C THR A 275 -9.60 -14.76 10.51
N VAL A 276 -9.34 -15.53 9.46
CA VAL A 276 -10.40 -16.18 8.66
C VAL A 276 -10.40 -17.64 9.02
N ILE A 277 -11.58 -18.13 9.31
CA ILE A 277 -11.80 -19.51 9.73
C ILE A 277 -12.61 -20.17 8.61
N TYR A 278 -12.04 -21.20 7.98
CA TYR A 278 -12.77 -22.04 7.05
C TYR A 278 -13.22 -23.31 7.76
N ARG A 279 -14.47 -23.73 7.47
CA ARG A 279 -15.05 -24.96 8.01
C ARG A 279 -15.14 -25.99 6.89
N LEU A 280 -14.45 -27.11 7.05
CA LEU A 280 -14.48 -28.22 6.10
C LEU A 280 -15.11 -29.45 6.76
N ARG A 281 -15.95 -30.18 6.02
CA ARG A 281 -16.53 -31.46 6.45
C ARG A 281 -16.09 -32.55 5.49
N PHE A 282 -15.53 -33.64 6.03
CA PHE A 282 -15.14 -34.81 5.27
C PHE A 282 -16.08 -35.97 5.58
N SER A 283 -16.48 -36.71 4.55
CA SER A 283 -17.40 -37.86 4.66
C SER A 283 -16.68 -39.18 4.93
N SER A 284 -15.35 -39.23 4.75
CA SER A 284 -14.56 -40.46 4.89
C SER A 284 -13.12 -40.19 5.35
N PRO A 285 -12.48 -41.14 6.06
CA PRO A 285 -11.06 -41.10 6.37
C PRO A 285 -10.16 -41.09 5.13
N GLY A 286 -8.90 -40.73 5.34
CA GLY A 286 -7.81 -40.77 4.38
C GLY A 286 -7.07 -39.44 4.22
N LYS A 287 -5.89 -39.53 3.61
CA LYS A 287 -5.11 -38.37 3.20
C LYS A 287 -5.83 -37.64 2.06
N ARG A 288 -5.93 -36.32 2.16
CA ARG A 288 -6.51 -35.43 1.15
C ARG A 288 -5.55 -34.28 0.90
N ASN A 289 -5.30 -34.00 -0.37
CA ASN A 289 -4.53 -32.84 -0.79
C ASN A 289 -5.53 -31.78 -1.27
N PHE A 290 -5.44 -30.59 -0.71
CA PHE A 290 -6.20 -29.41 -1.11
C PHE A 290 -5.27 -28.48 -1.85
N ARG A 291 -5.82 -27.85 -2.87
CA ARG A 291 -5.16 -26.73 -3.52
C ARG A 291 -6.03 -25.51 -3.32
N ILE A 292 -5.56 -24.60 -2.48
CA ILE A 292 -6.27 -23.37 -2.18
C ILE A 292 -5.75 -22.30 -3.13
N TRP A 293 -6.65 -21.74 -3.92
CA TRP A 293 -6.38 -20.59 -4.77
C TRP A 293 -6.64 -19.32 -3.99
N VAL A 294 -5.59 -18.56 -3.72
CA VAL A 294 -5.73 -17.22 -3.17
C VAL A 294 -5.59 -16.25 -4.34
N VAL A 295 -6.71 -15.70 -4.78
CA VAL A 295 -6.76 -14.74 -5.88
C VAL A 295 -6.87 -13.34 -5.29
N ASP A 296 -5.84 -12.53 -5.50
CA ASP A 296 -5.92 -11.10 -5.24
C ASP A 296 -6.73 -10.45 -6.36
N LYS A 297 -7.85 -9.82 -5.98
CA LYS A 297 -8.77 -9.15 -6.92
C LYS A 297 -8.09 -8.00 -7.66
N ASN A 298 -7.04 -7.41 -7.09
CA ASN A 298 -6.35 -6.25 -7.65
C ASN A 298 -5.16 -6.62 -8.55
N ASP A 299 -4.49 -7.77 -8.35
CA ASP A 299 -3.29 -8.15 -9.11
C ASP A 299 -3.53 -9.28 -10.14
N LYS A 300 -4.74 -9.89 -10.20
CA LYS A 300 -5.05 -11.10 -11.02
C LYS A 300 -4.07 -12.26 -10.87
N LYS A 301 -3.08 -12.17 -9.98
CA LYS A 301 -2.13 -13.23 -9.66
C LYS A 301 -2.77 -14.13 -8.63
N SER A 302 -2.87 -15.40 -9.00
CA SER A 302 -3.23 -16.48 -8.10
C SER A 302 -1.97 -17.04 -7.46
N ASN A 303 -1.96 -17.15 -6.13
CA ASN A 303 -1.02 -18.03 -5.46
C ASN A 303 -1.70 -19.35 -5.11
N MET A 304 -0.93 -20.41 -5.28
CA MET A 304 -1.38 -21.78 -5.12
C MET A 304 -0.78 -22.33 -3.83
N LEU A 305 -1.64 -22.64 -2.86
CA LEU A 305 -1.22 -23.29 -1.62
C LEU A 305 -1.65 -24.76 -1.68
N ASP A 306 -0.67 -25.66 -1.71
CA ASP A 306 -0.91 -27.08 -1.53
C ASP A 306 -0.96 -27.39 -0.02
N VAL A 307 -2.10 -27.85 0.46
CA VAL A 307 -2.33 -28.25 1.86
C VAL A 307 -2.63 -29.73 1.89
N THR A 308 -1.87 -30.49 2.66
CA THR A 308 -2.16 -31.90 2.91
C THR A 308 -2.84 -32.04 4.27
N VAL A 309 -4.02 -32.66 4.30
CA VAL A 309 -4.72 -33.03 5.54
C VAL A 309 -4.85 -34.54 5.57
N GLU A 310 -4.44 -35.15 6.67
CA GLU A 310 -4.66 -36.57 6.92
C GLU A 310 -5.87 -36.74 7.83
N VAL A 311 -6.93 -37.35 7.30
CA VAL A 311 -8.15 -37.65 8.06
C VAL A 311 -8.02 -39.07 8.59
N ASN A 312 -7.87 -39.21 9.90
CA ASN A 312 -7.89 -40.52 10.57
C ASN A 312 -9.33 -40.94 10.90
#